data_AF-A0A2J6X0Z7-F1
#
_entry.id   AF-A0A2J6X0Z7-F1
#
_cell.length_a   1.000
_cell.length_b   1.000
_cell.length_c   1.000
_cell.angle_alpha   90.00
_cell.angle_beta   90.00
_cell.angle_gamma   90.00
#
_symmetry.space_group_name_H-M   'P 1'
#
loop_
_entity.id
_entity.type
_entity.pdbx_description
1 polymer ?
#
loop_
_entity_poly.entity_id
_entity_poly.type
_entity_poly.pdbx_seq_one_letter_code
_entity_poly.pdbx_strand_id
1 'polypeptide(L)' 'MFQEIDENFYVLLNNVAGVKLVKENDKYIWLFYTNHPEPLKSKAFDSEEEAKIWFKNIKYNYYRTKE' A
#
# COMPACT_ATOMS: atom_id res chain seq x y z
N MET A 1 -10.59 -8.67 1.96
CA MET A 1 -10.16 -7.96 3.18
C MET A 1 -9.83 -6.53 2.80
N PHE A 2 -10.38 -5.57 3.53
CA PHE A 2 -10.00 -4.16 3.41
C PHE A 2 -8.76 -3.92 4.27
N GLN A 3 -7.75 -3.26 3.71
CA GLN A 3 -6.54 -2.88 4.40
C GLN A 3 -6.43 -1.37 4.36
N GLU A 4 -6.26 -0.76 5.53
CA GLU A 4 -5.96 0.67 5.62
C GLU A 4 -4.56 0.94 5.05
N ILE A 5 -4.48 1.90 4.11
CA ILE A 5 -3.24 2.31 3.43
C ILE A 5 -2.82 3.74 3.73
N ASP A 6 -3.77 4.57 4.18
CA ASP A 6 -3.59 5.95 4.63
C ASP A 6 -4.76 6.33 5.56
N GLU A 7 -4.71 7.47 6.24
CA GLU A 7 -5.73 7.86 7.23
C GLU A 7 -7.13 7.92 6.61
N ASN A 8 -8.03 7.02 7.03
CA ASN A 8 -9.37 6.78 6.45
C ASN A 8 -9.40 6.29 4.99
N PHE A 9 -8.28 5.84 4.42
CA PHE A 9 -8.21 5.24 3.09
C PHE A 9 -7.96 3.74 3.18
N TYR A 10 -8.87 2.98 2.56
CA TYR A 10 -8.83 1.53 2.56
C TYR A 10 -8.73 0.99 1.14
N VAL A 11 -7.92 -0.05 0.96
CA VAL A 11 -7.84 -0.80 -0.29
C VAL A 11 -8.33 -2.22 -0.09
N LEU A 12 -9.10 -2.71 -1.06
CA LEU A 12 -9.37 -4.14 -1.20
C LEU A 12 -8.14 -4.82 -1.81
N LEU A 13 -7.34 -5.50 -1.00
CA LEU A 13 -6.13 -6.18 -1.47
C LEU A 13 -6.40 -7.21 -2.59
N ASN A 14 -7.59 -7.79 -2.63
CA ASN A 14 -8.00 -8.72 -3.70
C ASN A 14 -8.19 -8.04 -5.06
N ASN A 15 -8.43 -6.72 -5.09
CA ASN A 15 -8.65 -5.93 -6.31
C ASN A 15 -7.40 -5.17 -6.74
N VAL A 16 -6.26 -5.39 -6.05
CA VAL A 16 -4.99 -4.77 -6.40
C VAL A 16 -4.33 -5.62 -7.49
N ALA A 17 -4.28 -5.08 -8.70
CA ALA A 17 -3.60 -5.69 -9.84
C ALA A 17 -2.07 -5.51 -9.79
N GLY A 18 -1.61 -4.46 -9.12
CA GLY A 18 -0.18 -4.18 -8.96
C GLY A 18 0.11 -3.12 -7.91
N VAL A 19 1.36 -3.07 -7.45
CA VAL A 19 1.82 -2.07 -6.48
C VAL A 19 3.18 -1.53 -6.93
N LYS A 20 3.40 -0.21 -6.83
CA LYS A 20 4.67 0.44 -7.17
C LYS A 20 5.08 1.43 -6.08
N LEU A 21 6.33 1.37 -5.65
CA LEU A 21 6.92 2.39 -4.79
C LEU A 21 7.46 3.52 -5.68
N VAL A 22 7.08 4.76 -5.38
CA VAL A 22 7.59 5.96 -6.06
C VAL A 22 8.15 6.93 -5.04
N LYS A 23 9.08 7.79 -5.49
CA LYS A 23 9.62 8.88 -4.69
C LYS A 23 9.02 10.20 -5.21
N GLU A 24 8.26 10.91 -4.37
CA GLU A 24 7.66 12.22 -4.65
C GLU A 24 8.02 13.19 -3.50
N ASN A 25 8.54 14.38 -3.82
CA ASN A 25 8.90 15.41 -2.83
C ASN A 25 9.78 14.89 -1.66
N ASP A 26 10.82 14.12 -1.99
CA ASP A 26 11.71 13.43 -1.05
C ASP A 26 11.06 12.39 -0.13
N LYS A 27 9.78 12.09 -0.32
CA LYS A 27 9.08 11.02 0.38
C LYS A 27 8.82 9.84 -0.51
N TYR A 28 8.67 8.67 0.09
CA TYR A 28 8.34 7.42 -0.58
C TYR A 28 6.85 7.14 -0.42
N ILE A 29 6.18 6.76 -1.51
CA ILE A 29 4.73 6.54 -1.55
C ILE A 29 4.45 5.25 -2.31
N TRP A 30 3.60 4.37 -1.76
CA TRP A 30 3.09 3.21 -2.47
C TRP A 30 1.87 3.58 -3.30
N LEU A 31 1.91 3.23 -4.58
CA LEU A 31 0.81 3.31 -5.52
C LEU A 31 0.17 1.93 -5.67
N PHE A 32 -1.11 1.81 -5.36
CA PHE A 32 -1.91 0.61 -5.52
C PHE A 32 -2.76 0.74 -6.79
N TYR A 33 -2.43 -0.06 -7.80
CA TYR A 33 -3.18 -0.13 -9.05
C TYR A 33 -4.34 -1.09 -8.84
N THR A 34 -5.55 -0.56 -8.93
CA THR A 34 -6.79 -1.32 -8.85
C THR A 34 -7.57 -1.14 -10.15
N ASN A 35 -8.84 -1.54 -10.17
CA ASN A 35 -9.74 -1.25 -11.30
C ASN A 35 -10.15 0.24 -11.41
N HIS A 36 -9.65 1.09 -10.50
CA HIS A 36 -9.86 2.53 -10.55
C HIS A 36 -8.90 3.20 -11.55
N PRO A 37 -9.33 4.23 -12.32
CA PRO A 37 -8.49 4.89 -13.33
C PRO A 37 -7.22 5.52 -12.76
N GLU A 38 -7.26 5.94 -11.49
CA GLU A 38 -6.10 6.48 -10.78
C GLU A 38 -5.64 5.52 -9.68
N PRO A 39 -4.31 5.33 -9.51
CA PRO A 39 -3.80 4.49 -8.45
C PRO A 39 -4.04 5.13 -7.08
N LEU A 40 -4.41 4.31 -6.11
CA LEU A 40 -4.55 4.77 -4.73
C LEU A 40 -3.17 4.96 -4.12
N LYS A 41 -2.96 6.06 -3.39
CA LYS A 41 -1.69 6.36 -2.73
C LYS A 41 -1.74 5.92 -1.27
N SER A 42 -0.65 5.36 -0.76
CA SER A 42 -0.46 5.19 0.69
C SER A 42 -0.07 6.51 1.35
N LYS A 43 0.04 6.46 2.68
CA LYS A 43 0.83 7.43 3.43
C LYS A 43 2.23 7.60 2.85
N ALA A 44 2.79 8.79 3.05
CA ALA A 44 4.15 9.10 2.66
C ALA A 44 5.13 8.67 3.76
N PHE A 45 6.27 8.11 3.35
CA PHE A 45 7.34 7.64 4.23
C PHE A 45 8.60 8.46 4.01
N ASP A 46 9.37 8.73 5.06
CA ASP A 46 10.61 9.50 4.95
C ASP A 46 11.79 8.64 4.45
N SER A 47 11.66 7.31 4.49
CA SER A 47 12.70 6.37 4.06
C SER A 47 12.14 5.19 3.27
N GLU A 48 12.89 4.72 2.27
CA GLU A 48 12.50 3.58 1.42
C GLU A 48 12.34 2.30 2.25
N GLU A 49 13.22 2.10 3.23
CA GLU A 49 13.21 0.93 4.10
C GLU A 49 11.94 0.87 4.96
N GLU A 50 11.52 2.00 5.51
CA GLU A 50 10.27 2.12 6.27
C GLU A 50 9.05 1.78 5.41
N ALA A 51 9.01 2.32 4.17
CA ALA A 51 7.95 2.01 3.21
C ALA A 51 7.90 0.51 2.89
N LYS A 52 9.07 -0.14 2.70
CA LYS A 52 9.17 -1.58 2.44
C LYS A 52 8.72 -2.43 3.63
N ILE A 53 9.11 -2.07 4.85
CA ILE A 53 8.71 -2.78 6.08
C ILE A 53 7.19 -2.69 6.26
N TRP A 54 6.62 -1.50 6.09
CA TRP A 54 5.18 -1.30 6.17
C TRP A 54 4.41 -2.16 5.15
N PHE A 55 4.86 -2.20 3.90
CA PHE A 55 4.23 -3.03 2.87
C PHE A 55 4.34 -4.54 3.18
N LYS A 56 5.48 -4.98 3.72
CA LYS A 56 5.63 -6.37 4.20
C LYS A 56 4.64 -6.70 5.31
N ASN A 57 4.39 -5.78 6.25
CA ASN A 57 3.43 -5.98 7.32
C ASN A 57 2.00 -6.08 6.80
N ILE A 58 1.63 -5.28 5.78
CA ILE A 58 0.35 -5.43 5.07
C ILE A 58 0.21 -6.83 4.48
N LYS A 59 1.24 -7.28 3.74
CA LYS A 59 1.25 -8.58 3.10
C LYS A 59 1.12 -9.69 4.13
N TYR A 60 1.89 -9.62 5.21
CA TYR A 60 1.88 -10.61 6.29
C TYR A 60 0.52 -10.70 6.99
N ASN A 61 -0.09 -9.55 7.33
CA ASN A 61 -1.43 -9.52 7.93
C ASN A 61 -2.49 -10.16 7.03
N TYR A 62 -2.43 -9.92 5.71
CA TYR A 62 -3.34 -10.53 4.75
C TYR A 62 -3.24 -12.06 4.69
N TYR A 63 -2.04 -12.63 4.77
CA TYR A 63 -1.87 -14.09 4.74
C TYR A 63 -2.27 -14.73 6.07
N ARG A 64 -1.96 -14.11 7.20
CA ARG A 64 -2.31 -14.64 8.54
C ARG A 64 -3.82 -14.70 8.79
N THR A 65 -4.61 -13.82 8.19
CA THR A 65 -6.08 -13.83 8.35
C THR A 65 -6.81 -14.82 7.45
N LYS A 66 -6.08 -15.59 6.62
CA LYS A 66 -6.65 -16.66 5.77
C LYS A 66 -6.49 -18.07 6.36
N GLU A 67 -5.73 -18.22 7.44
CA GLU A 67 -5.68 -19.45 8.26
C GLU A 67 -6.78 -19.42 9.32
#